data_AF-A0A485LZS4-F1
#
_entry.id   AF-A0A485LZS4-F1
#
_cell.length_a   1.000
_cell.length_b   1.000
_cell.length_c   1.000
_cell.angle_alpha   90.00
_cell.angle_beta   90.00
_cell.angle_gamma   90.00
#
_symmetry.space_group_name_H-M   'P 1'
#
loop_
_entity.id
_entity.type
_entity.pdbx_description
1 polymer ?
#
loop_
_entity_poly.entity_id
_entity_poly.type
_entity_poly.pdbx_seq_one_letter_code
_entity_poly.pdbx_strand_id
1 'polypeptide(L)'
;MKIFLTGATGFIGTHLAGDLASRGHDLVCLVRRSSNIRELENIGAEPVMGDVQDRRSLLPGMSGCDALVHLAAATSFWEHDSEIYSRVNTEGTRNVMECALESNIPRVIHMSTLHVYGRPARKPFDEQSMVGPVRFSEYARTKYEAERIAWGLHIKKGLPLVVCCPGIVLGARSAGNGTSFVERLLDTIRVHRAFLTAVHTFVHVRDVVEAVSRILSRPFPDGQRYFIAGECLSIRRLAALLETSSDARLSQGGVSGSAARIAGTAFAAVTDILGKSPFRGLSRDYLATLREGVSADGGRAARELGITYTPIAQAISDELQSMESRGHLADKRRARRYPMMLEIVYKAQGDDTSMPGYVINISESGMFLITRKPYAKGRYISANLSGKNPGEFFMARGRVVRATPGGVAIDFTHRDRSIRDLVRKLGKRPSSPATA
;
A
#
# COMPACT_ATOMS: atom_id res chain seq x y z
N MET A 1 14.93 -15.00 25.00
CA MET A 1 15.84 -15.14 23.85
C MET A 1 16.32 -13.77 23.49
N LYS A 2 17.59 -13.64 23.12
CA LYS A 2 18.15 -12.46 22.47
C LYS A 2 18.00 -12.60 20.95
N ILE A 3 17.26 -11.70 20.31
CA ILE A 3 16.88 -11.81 18.90
C ILE A 3 17.41 -10.62 18.11
N PHE A 4 18.23 -10.89 17.08
CA PHE A 4 18.64 -9.88 16.12
C PHE A 4 17.56 -9.70 15.04
N LEU A 5 17.01 -8.49 14.93
CA LEU A 5 15.93 -8.16 14.02
C LEU A 5 16.39 -7.10 13.01
N THR A 6 16.36 -7.45 11.73
CA THR A 6 16.51 -6.44 10.66
C THR A 6 15.14 -6.02 10.14
N GLY A 7 15.01 -4.77 9.69
CA GLY A 7 13.72 -4.26 9.20
C GLY A 7 12.70 -4.01 10.31
N ALA A 8 13.16 -3.88 11.56
CA ALA A 8 12.34 -3.65 12.75
C ALA A 8 11.46 -2.40 12.67
N THR A 9 11.92 -1.36 11.94
CA THR A 9 11.16 -0.11 11.74
C THR A 9 10.24 -0.14 10.53
N GLY A 10 10.06 -1.32 9.90
CA GLY A 10 9.14 -1.51 8.77
C GLY A 10 7.78 -2.00 9.23
N PHE A 11 6.83 -2.13 8.28
CA PHE A 11 5.45 -2.53 8.58
C PHE A 11 5.36 -3.83 9.39
N ILE A 12 5.87 -4.95 8.86
CA ILE A 12 5.84 -6.24 9.58
C ILE A 12 6.75 -6.18 10.81
N GLY A 13 7.93 -5.56 10.69
CA GLY A 13 8.93 -5.53 11.75
C GLY A 13 8.47 -4.81 13.01
N THR A 14 7.68 -3.75 12.88
CA THR A 14 7.15 -3.01 14.03
C THR A 14 6.20 -3.88 14.85
N HIS A 15 5.26 -4.56 14.17
CA HIS A 15 4.33 -5.48 14.83
C HIS A 15 5.06 -6.68 15.44
N LEU A 16 6.04 -7.23 14.73
CA LEU A 16 6.83 -8.36 15.23
C LEU A 16 7.67 -7.95 16.44
N ALA A 17 8.32 -6.79 16.41
CA ALA A 17 9.11 -6.31 17.54
C ALA A 17 8.24 -6.13 18.79
N GLY A 18 7.06 -5.50 18.63
CA GLY A 18 6.10 -5.37 19.74
C GLY A 18 5.65 -6.71 20.31
N ASP A 19 5.29 -7.67 19.46
CA ASP A 19 4.87 -9.01 19.90
C ASP A 19 6.01 -9.77 20.60
N LEU A 20 7.21 -9.82 20.01
CA LEU A 20 8.35 -10.52 20.60
C LEU A 20 8.78 -9.90 21.94
N ALA A 21 8.78 -8.56 22.04
CA ALA A 21 9.06 -7.86 23.30
C ALA A 21 8.00 -8.18 24.37
N SER A 22 6.72 -8.19 23.99
CA SER A 22 5.63 -8.56 24.92
C SER A 22 5.71 -10.00 25.45
N ARG A 23 6.42 -10.88 24.71
CA ARG A 23 6.72 -12.26 25.10
C ARG A 23 8.02 -12.40 25.91
N GLY A 24 8.63 -11.28 26.32
CA GLY A 24 9.84 -11.25 27.14
C GLY A 24 11.11 -11.64 26.37
N HIS A 25 11.19 -11.33 25.07
CA HIS A 25 12.42 -11.47 24.31
C HIS A 25 13.21 -10.16 24.30
N ASP A 26 14.53 -10.28 24.39
CA ASP A 26 15.46 -9.16 24.27
C ASP A 26 15.72 -8.91 22.79
N LEU A 27 15.44 -7.71 22.29
CA LEU A 27 15.52 -7.40 20.87
C LEU A 27 16.73 -6.52 20.58
N VAL A 28 17.55 -6.96 19.62
CA VAL A 28 18.63 -6.17 19.02
C VAL A 28 18.21 -5.81 17.60
N CYS A 29 17.86 -4.55 17.37
CA CYS A 29 17.23 -4.10 16.14
C CYS A 29 18.23 -3.32 15.26
N LEU A 30 18.55 -3.85 14.08
CA LEU A 30 19.36 -3.12 13.10
C LEU A 30 18.56 -1.94 12.54
N VAL A 31 19.08 -0.73 12.70
CA VAL A 31 18.45 0.52 12.28
C VAL A 31 19.41 1.39 11.48
N ARG A 32 18.87 2.10 10.48
CA ARG A 32 19.64 3.08 9.70
C ARG A 32 19.57 4.44 10.40
N ARG A 33 20.54 5.32 10.15
CA ARG A 33 20.57 6.68 10.77
C ARG A 33 19.30 7.49 10.53
N SER A 34 18.63 7.26 9.40
CA SER A 34 17.38 7.92 9.04
C SER A 34 16.13 7.26 9.62
N SER A 35 16.25 6.15 10.33
CA SER A 35 15.10 5.42 10.87
C SER A 35 14.48 6.17 12.05
N ASN A 36 13.15 6.14 12.13
CA ASN A 36 12.43 6.52 13.34
C ASN A 36 12.41 5.31 14.30
N ILE A 37 13.04 5.45 15.47
CA ILE A 37 13.24 4.35 16.42
C ILE A 37 12.35 4.46 17.67
N ARG A 38 11.48 5.47 17.78
CA ARG A 38 10.67 5.72 18.98
C ARG A 38 9.85 4.50 19.42
N GLU A 39 9.28 3.78 18.47
CA GLU A 39 8.48 2.59 18.77
C GLU A 39 9.34 1.43 19.31
N LEU A 40 10.61 1.35 18.89
CA LEU A 40 11.58 0.38 19.41
C LEU A 40 12.03 0.75 20.83
N GLU A 41 12.29 2.04 21.07
CA GLU A 41 12.64 2.56 22.41
C GLU A 41 11.51 2.29 23.41
N ASN A 42 10.26 2.52 23.02
CA ASN A 42 9.09 2.30 23.88
C ASN A 42 8.90 0.85 24.34
N ILE A 43 9.40 -0.12 23.57
CA ILE A 43 9.34 -1.54 23.91
C ILE A 43 10.65 -2.06 24.52
N GLY A 44 11.62 -1.17 24.78
CA GLY A 44 12.91 -1.53 25.36
C GLY A 44 13.85 -2.30 24.43
N ALA A 45 13.64 -2.22 23.11
CA ALA A 45 14.56 -2.85 22.15
C ALA A 45 15.87 -2.06 22.04
N GLU A 46 16.99 -2.77 21.89
CA GLU A 46 18.32 -2.22 21.68
C GLU A 46 18.52 -1.84 20.20
N PRO A 47 18.61 -0.55 19.83
CA PRO A 47 18.91 -0.16 18.46
C PRO A 47 20.41 -0.31 18.16
N VAL A 48 20.75 -1.04 17.09
CA VAL A 48 22.11 -1.13 16.56
C VAL A 48 22.18 -0.42 15.23
N MET A 49 23.04 0.59 15.14
CA MET A 49 23.22 1.36 13.92
C MET A 49 23.96 0.54 12.85
N GLY A 50 23.36 0.39 11.67
CA GLY A 50 24.01 -0.28 10.56
C GLY A 50 23.14 -0.38 9.30
N ASP A 51 23.66 -1.09 8.30
CA ASP A 51 22.99 -1.35 7.03
C ASP A 51 23.28 -2.78 6.58
N VAL A 52 22.28 -3.46 6.00
CA VAL A 52 22.45 -4.82 5.49
C VAL A 52 23.47 -4.90 4.34
N GLN A 53 23.73 -3.79 3.66
CA GLN A 53 24.76 -3.68 2.64
C GLN A 53 26.18 -3.63 3.22
N ASP A 54 26.34 -3.32 4.51
CA ASP A 54 27.63 -3.26 5.19
C ASP A 54 27.77 -4.39 6.21
N ARG A 55 28.45 -5.46 5.79
CA ARG A 55 28.74 -6.64 6.63
C ARG A 55 29.36 -6.26 7.98
N ARG A 56 30.24 -5.26 8.04
CA ARG A 56 30.96 -4.88 9.27
C ARG A 56 30.00 -4.32 10.33
N SER A 57 28.89 -3.73 9.90
CA SER A 57 27.87 -3.19 10.79
C SER A 57 26.94 -4.25 11.39
N LEU A 58 26.94 -5.48 10.86
CA LEU A 58 26.02 -6.55 11.27
C LEU A 58 26.56 -7.40 12.42
N LEU A 59 27.85 -7.77 12.36
CA LEU A 59 28.48 -8.69 13.31
C LEU A 59 28.35 -8.24 14.79
N PRO A 60 28.55 -6.96 15.14
CA PRO A 60 28.43 -6.53 16.53
C PRO A 60 27.04 -6.81 17.13
N GLY A 61 25.98 -6.57 16.36
CA GLY A 61 24.61 -6.79 16.83
C GLY A 61 24.17 -8.25 16.83
N MET A 62 24.79 -9.09 15.98
CA MET A 62 24.50 -10.53 15.92
C MET A 62 25.20 -11.34 17.01
N SER A 63 26.26 -10.81 17.61
CA SER A 63 27.04 -11.52 18.64
C SER A 63 26.19 -11.87 19.86
N GLY A 64 26.18 -13.16 20.22
CA GLY A 64 25.44 -13.69 21.36
C GLY A 64 23.91 -13.73 21.18
N CYS A 65 23.40 -13.58 19.95
CA CYS A 65 21.97 -13.72 19.68
C CYS A 65 21.56 -15.20 19.52
N ASP A 66 20.41 -15.56 20.10
CA ASP A 66 19.79 -16.88 19.99
C ASP A 66 19.03 -17.06 18.67
N ALA A 67 18.64 -15.95 18.03
CA ALA A 67 17.91 -15.99 16.78
C ALA A 67 18.16 -14.75 15.91
N LEU A 68 18.02 -14.92 14.61
CA LEU A 68 17.97 -13.87 13.60
C LEU A 68 16.60 -13.91 12.92
N VAL A 69 15.94 -12.76 12.83
CA VAL A 69 14.79 -12.56 11.93
C VAL A 69 15.14 -11.49 10.89
N HIS A 70 15.25 -11.91 9.63
CA HIS A 70 15.60 -11.02 8.53
C HIS A 70 14.35 -10.53 7.77
N LEU A 71 13.88 -9.32 8.09
CA LEU A 71 12.75 -8.66 7.40
C LEU A 71 13.18 -7.51 6.47
N ALA A 72 14.41 -7.03 6.57
CA ALA A 72 14.87 -5.88 5.79
C ALA A 72 14.81 -6.18 4.29
N ALA A 73 14.12 -5.31 3.54
CA ALA A 73 14.00 -5.39 2.09
C ALA A 73 13.64 -4.02 1.51
N ALA A 74 14.09 -3.75 0.29
CA ALA A 74 13.50 -2.74 -0.59
C ALA A 74 12.24 -3.36 -1.22
N THR A 75 11.07 -2.91 -0.77
CA THR A 75 9.75 -3.46 -1.14
C THR A 75 8.91 -2.51 -1.98
N SER A 76 9.45 -1.35 -2.32
CA SER A 76 8.87 -0.46 -3.31
C SER A 76 8.70 -1.20 -4.64
N PHE A 77 7.65 -0.87 -5.38
CA PHE A 77 7.47 -1.38 -6.74
C PHE A 77 8.07 -0.43 -7.78
N TRP A 78 8.75 0.62 -7.32
CA TRP A 78 9.50 1.56 -8.15
C TRP A 78 10.51 2.31 -7.29
N GLU A 79 11.73 2.42 -7.80
CA GLU A 79 12.80 3.27 -7.27
C GLU A 79 13.48 3.92 -8.47
N HIS A 80 13.99 5.15 -8.30
CA HIS A 80 14.74 5.83 -9.36
C HIS A 80 16.00 5.03 -9.74
N ASP A 81 16.69 4.51 -8.73
CA ASP A 81 17.78 3.56 -8.90
C ASP A 81 17.25 2.15 -8.67
N SER A 82 17.08 1.37 -9.74
CA SER A 82 16.59 -0.01 -9.66
C SER A 82 17.61 -0.99 -9.06
N GLU A 83 18.91 -0.65 -9.04
CA GLU A 83 19.92 -1.53 -8.45
C GLU A 83 19.76 -1.65 -6.93
N ILE A 84 19.05 -0.71 -6.29
CA ILE A 84 18.76 -0.77 -4.86
C ILE A 84 18.07 -2.08 -4.47
N TYR A 85 17.22 -2.66 -5.34
CA TYR A 85 16.61 -3.95 -5.09
C TYR A 85 17.66 -5.05 -4.97
N SER A 86 18.65 -5.07 -5.87
CA SER A 86 19.70 -6.08 -5.83
C SER A 86 20.64 -5.86 -4.64
N ARG A 87 21.09 -4.62 -4.40
CA ARG A 87 21.99 -4.29 -3.29
C ARG A 87 21.37 -4.61 -1.93
N VAL A 88 20.10 -4.26 -1.72
CA VAL A 88 19.41 -4.49 -0.43
C VAL A 88 18.88 -5.91 -0.32
N ASN A 89 18.11 -6.38 -1.30
CA ASN A 89 17.42 -7.66 -1.18
C ASN A 89 18.36 -8.83 -1.45
N THR A 90 19.20 -8.79 -2.49
CA THR A 90 20.09 -9.90 -2.85
C THR A 90 21.37 -9.86 -2.02
N GLU A 91 22.21 -8.83 -2.19
CA GLU A 91 23.51 -8.75 -1.51
C GLU A 91 23.38 -8.46 -0.02
N GLY A 92 22.40 -7.65 0.38
CA GLY A 92 22.10 -7.44 1.80
C GLY A 92 21.66 -8.74 2.50
N THR A 93 20.84 -9.57 1.85
CA THR A 93 20.51 -10.90 2.40
C THR A 93 21.75 -11.77 2.48
N ARG A 94 22.62 -11.79 1.46
CA ARG A 94 23.89 -12.53 1.52
C ARG A 94 24.70 -12.16 2.76
N ASN A 95 24.93 -10.86 2.96
CA ASN A 95 25.69 -10.35 4.10
C ASN A 95 25.08 -10.79 5.43
N VAL A 96 23.76 -10.64 5.57
CA VAL A 96 23.02 -11.03 6.78
C VAL A 96 23.15 -12.53 7.07
N MET A 97 22.96 -13.38 6.05
CA MET A 97 23.03 -14.83 6.21
C MET A 97 24.45 -15.32 6.50
N GLU A 98 25.47 -14.73 5.86
CA GLU A 98 26.87 -15.04 6.12
C GLU A 98 27.32 -14.57 7.51
N CYS A 99 26.84 -13.41 7.98
CA CYS A 99 27.10 -12.96 9.36
C CYS A 99 26.41 -13.84 10.40
N ALA A 100 25.22 -14.36 10.09
CA ALA A 100 24.51 -15.28 10.97
C ALA A 100 25.26 -16.60 11.12
N LEU A 101 25.81 -17.12 10.02
CA LEU A 101 26.73 -18.26 10.02
C LEU A 101 27.97 -17.98 10.87
N GLU A 102 28.64 -16.86 10.63
CA GLU A 102 29.86 -16.46 11.36
C GLU A 102 29.62 -16.28 12.85
N SER A 103 28.45 -15.78 13.23
CA SER A 103 28.04 -15.59 14.63
C SER A 103 27.44 -16.85 15.26
N ASN A 104 27.37 -17.97 14.53
CA ASN A 104 26.79 -19.23 14.96
C ASN A 104 25.35 -19.10 15.50
N ILE A 105 24.52 -18.26 14.85
CA ILE A 105 23.13 -18.08 15.28
C ILE A 105 22.35 -19.39 15.05
N PRO A 106 21.72 -19.97 16.09
CA PRO A 106 21.11 -21.30 16.00
C PRO A 106 19.72 -21.30 15.35
N ARG A 107 19.10 -20.14 15.13
CA ARG A 107 17.75 -19.99 14.55
C ARG A 107 17.71 -18.81 13.59
N VAL A 108 17.65 -19.07 12.29
CA VAL A 108 17.55 -18.01 11.27
C VAL A 108 16.21 -18.07 10.54
N ILE A 109 15.43 -17.01 10.64
CA ILE A 109 14.18 -16.84 9.88
C ILE A 109 14.41 -15.80 8.79
N HIS A 110 14.26 -16.20 7.53
CA HIS A 110 14.24 -15.29 6.38
C HIS A 110 12.82 -14.99 5.95
N MET A 111 12.43 -13.72 5.92
CA MET A 111 11.15 -13.30 5.37
C MET A 111 11.26 -13.09 3.86
N SER A 112 10.76 -14.05 3.10
CA SER A 112 10.60 -14.01 1.65
C SER A 112 9.20 -13.47 1.29
N THR A 113 8.62 -13.92 0.17
CA THR A 113 7.27 -13.55 -0.28
C THR A 113 6.73 -14.60 -1.24
N LEU A 114 5.41 -14.83 -1.28
CA LEU A 114 4.80 -15.68 -2.30
C LEU A 114 5.11 -15.21 -3.73
N HIS A 115 5.41 -13.92 -3.94
CA HIS A 115 5.73 -13.38 -5.25
C HIS A 115 6.99 -13.99 -5.90
N VAL A 116 7.87 -14.64 -5.13
CA VAL A 116 9.04 -15.36 -5.70
C VAL A 116 8.64 -16.49 -6.65
N TYR A 117 7.42 -17.04 -6.48
CA TYR A 117 6.86 -18.11 -7.33
C TYR A 117 6.44 -17.62 -8.72
N GLY A 118 6.10 -16.34 -8.84
CA GLY A 118 5.73 -15.71 -10.10
C GLY A 118 4.59 -16.43 -10.83
N ARG A 119 4.89 -17.08 -11.96
CA ARG A 119 3.92 -17.87 -12.75
C ARG A 119 4.13 -19.39 -12.61
N PRO A 120 3.75 -20.02 -11.49
CA PRO A 120 3.82 -21.48 -11.36
C PRO A 120 2.83 -22.18 -12.30
N ALA A 121 3.06 -23.47 -12.56
CA ALA A 121 2.24 -24.26 -13.47
C ALA A 121 0.81 -24.49 -12.95
N ARG A 122 0.62 -24.51 -11.63
CA ARG A 122 -0.68 -24.69 -10.97
C ARG A 122 -0.90 -23.61 -9.92
N LYS A 123 -2.17 -23.28 -9.70
CA LYS A 123 -2.67 -22.32 -8.71
C LYS A 123 -3.95 -22.91 -8.07
N PRO A 124 -4.18 -22.80 -6.75
CA PRO A 124 -3.21 -22.35 -5.76
C PRO A 124 -1.99 -23.29 -5.71
N PHE A 125 -0.83 -22.74 -5.41
CA PHE A 125 0.42 -23.51 -5.23
C PHE A 125 0.74 -23.65 -3.73
N ASP A 126 1.57 -24.62 -3.39
CA ASP A 126 2.00 -24.95 -2.03
C ASP A 126 3.53 -24.98 -1.93
N GLU A 127 4.08 -25.31 -0.75
CA GLU A 127 5.53 -25.31 -0.53
C GLU A 127 6.29 -26.36 -1.34
N GLN A 128 5.58 -27.37 -1.88
CA GLN A 128 6.14 -28.42 -2.74
C GLN A 128 6.16 -28.02 -4.22
N SER A 129 5.42 -26.98 -4.57
CA SER A 129 5.29 -26.52 -5.94
C SER A 129 6.61 -25.97 -6.47
N MET A 130 6.86 -26.20 -7.76
CA MET A 130 8.00 -25.61 -8.46
C MET A 130 7.77 -24.12 -8.70
N VAL A 131 8.82 -23.34 -8.48
CA VAL A 131 8.85 -21.91 -8.82
C VAL A 131 8.69 -21.76 -10.34
N GLY A 132 7.86 -20.81 -10.80
CA GLY A 132 7.61 -20.61 -12.23
C GLY A 132 8.83 -20.16 -13.03
N PRO A 133 8.69 -19.83 -14.33
CA PRO A 133 9.79 -19.27 -15.12
C PRO A 133 9.87 -17.73 -15.11
N VAL A 134 8.80 -17.03 -14.74
CA VAL A 134 8.71 -15.55 -14.81
C VAL A 134 8.54 -14.95 -13.41
N ARG A 135 9.13 -13.77 -13.15
CA ARG A 135 8.90 -12.90 -11.97
C ARG A 135 8.35 -11.59 -12.51
N PHE A 136 7.37 -11.01 -11.83
CA PHE A 136 6.61 -9.87 -12.37
C PHE A 136 7.14 -8.51 -11.93
N SER A 137 8.20 -8.49 -11.12
CA SER A 137 8.84 -7.28 -10.62
C SER A 137 10.30 -7.53 -10.26
N GLU A 138 11.10 -6.46 -10.23
CA GLU A 138 12.47 -6.49 -9.72
C GLU A 138 12.51 -6.86 -8.24
N TYR A 139 11.51 -6.42 -7.47
CA TYR A 139 11.31 -6.89 -6.10
C TYR A 139 11.19 -8.43 -6.03
N ALA A 140 10.30 -9.03 -6.82
CA ALA A 140 10.10 -10.48 -6.81
C ALA A 140 11.34 -11.25 -7.32
N ARG A 141 12.04 -10.71 -8.33
CA ARG A 141 13.29 -11.29 -8.85
C ARG A 141 14.39 -11.30 -7.79
N THR A 142 14.64 -10.16 -7.15
CA THR A 142 15.72 -10.04 -6.15
C THR A 142 15.39 -10.79 -4.86
N LYS A 143 14.13 -10.86 -4.43
CA LYS A 143 13.71 -11.75 -3.33
C LYS A 143 13.88 -13.24 -3.66
N TYR A 144 13.65 -13.64 -4.92
CA TYR A 144 13.91 -15.02 -5.35
C TYR A 144 15.42 -15.34 -5.31
N GLU A 145 16.28 -14.41 -5.72
CA GLU A 145 17.74 -14.56 -5.64
C GLU A 145 18.23 -14.64 -4.19
N ALA A 146 17.72 -13.76 -3.32
CA ALA A 146 17.97 -13.76 -1.90
C ALA A 146 17.64 -15.13 -1.25
N GLU A 147 16.48 -15.69 -1.59
CA GLU A 147 16.07 -16.99 -1.11
C GLU A 147 17.00 -18.12 -1.60
N ARG A 148 17.45 -18.07 -2.86
CA ARG A 148 18.44 -19.04 -3.38
C ARG A 148 19.76 -18.95 -2.63
N ILE A 149 20.20 -17.76 -2.24
CA ILE A 149 21.42 -17.57 -1.44
C ILE A 149 21.25 -18.20 -0.05
N ALA A 150 20.14 -17.90 0.63
CA ALA A 150 19.86 -18.45 1.96
C ALA A 150 19.81 -19.99 1.93
N TRP A 151 19.08 -20.59 0.99
CA TRP A 151 19.04 -22.05 0.82
C TRP A 151 20.40 -22.63 0.42
N GLY A 152 21.17 -21.93 -0.41
CA GLY A 152 22.52 -22.33 -0.77
C GLY A 152 23.45 -22.40 0.44
N LEU A 153 23.34 -21.45 1.37
CA LEU A 153 24.09 -21.43 2.63
C LEU A 153 23.61 -22.52 3.59
N HIS A 154 22.29 -22.76 3.69
CA HIS A 154 21.76 -23.89 4.45
C HIS A 154 22.34 -25.22 3.95
N ILE A 155 22.23 -25.50 2.65
CA ILE A 155 22.68 -26.77 2.05
C ILE A 155 24.20 -26.95 2.13
N LYS A 156 24.97 -25.89 1.86
CA LYS A 156 26.45 -26.01 1.73
C LYS A 156 27.21 -25.77 3.03
N LYS A 157 26.63 -25.02 3.97
CA LYS A 157 27.31 -24.52 5.18
C LYS A 157 26.53 -24.80 6.46
N GLY A 158 25.34 -25.42 6.39
CA GLY A 158 24.57 -25.79 7.57
C GLY A 158 23.92 -24.63 8.31
N LEU A 159 23.61 -23.52 7.61
CA LEU A 159 22.86 -22.39 8.20
C LEU A 159 21.49 -22.87 8.72
N PRO A 160 21.17 -22.77 10.03
CA PRO A 160 19.87 -23.21 10.55
C PRO A 160 18.76 -22.28 10.06
N LEU A 161 17.99 -22.67 9.05
CA LEU A 161 17.16 -21.78 8.24
C LEU A 161 15.70 -22.19 8.18
N VAL A 162 14.82 -21.21 8.40
CA VAL A 162 13.41 -21.25 8.03
C VAL A 162 13.10 -20.09 7.10
N VAL A 163 12.35 -20.35 6.02
CA VAL A 163 11.88 -19.30 5.10
C VAL A 163 10.37 -19.11 5.24
N CYS A 164 9.95 -17.91 5.58
CA CYS A 164 8.54 -17.51 5.64
C CYS A 164 8.15 -16.76 4.35
N CYS A 165 7.11 -17.22 3.67
CA CYS A 165 6.60 -16.57 2.45
C CYS A 165 5.16 -16.08 2.67
N PRO A 166 4.97 -14.84 3.12
CA PRO A 166 3.64 -14.26 3.24
C PRO A 166 3.07 -13.87 1.88
N GLY A 167 1.73 -13.84 1.81
CA GLY A 167 1.01 -13.14 0.75
C GLY A 167 1.05 -11.63 0.89
N ILE A 168 0.06 -10.94 0.32
CA ILE A 168 -0.10 -9.50 0.51
C ILE A 168 -0.55 -9.24 1.95
N VAL A 169 0.33 -8.64 2.74
CA VAL A 169 0.09 -8.39 4.17
C VAL A 169 -0.73 -7.11 4.34
N LEU A 170 -1.85 -7.22 5.06
CA LEU A 170 -2.77 -6.12 5.40
C LEU A 170 -2.87 -5.94 6.91
N GLY A 171 -3.27 -4.74 7.35
CA GLY A 171 -3.49 -4.41 8.77
C GLY A 171 -3.05 -3.01 9.16
N ALA A 172 -3.27 -2.66 10.43
CA ALA A 172 -2.96 -1.34 11.00
C ALA A 172 -1.48 -0.96 10.86
N ARG A 173 -1.17 0.31 10.53
CA ARG A 173 0.21 0.78 10.29
C ARG A 173 0.58 1.94 11.22
N SER A 174 1.80 1.91 11.73
CA SER A 174 2.45 3.07 12.34
C SER A 174 2.78 4.18 11.34
N ALA A 175 2.98 5.41 11.84
CA ALA A 175 3.40 6.53 11.02
C ALA A 175 4.81 6.28 10.43
N GLY A 176 4.98 6.48 9.11
CA GLY A 176 6.25 6.24 8.41
C GLY A 176 6.40 4.85 7.79
N ASN A 177 5.52 3.89 8.12
CA ASN A 177 5.41 2.63 7.39
C ASN A 177 4.78 2.92 6.02
N GLY A 178 5.62 2.98 4.96
CA GLY A 178 5.30 3.48 3.61
C GLY A 178 3.98 2.99 2.98
N THR A 179 3.61 3.53 1.82
CA THR A 179 2.23 3.46 1.30
C THR A 179 1.64 2.05 1.25
N SER A 180 0.48 1.90 1.86
CA SER A 180 -0.20 0.62 2.02
C SER A 180 -0.83 0.10 0.73
N PHE A 181 -1.13 -1.21 0.67
CA PHE A 181 -1.81 -1.78 -0.49
C PHE A 181 -3.23 -1.21 -0.62
N VAL A 182 -3.94 -1.06 0.49
CA VAL A 182 -5.28 -0.46 0.54
C VAL A 182 -5.23 1.01 0.13
N GLU A 183 -4.27 1.79 0.62
CA GLU A 183 -4.06 3.19 0.24
C GLU A 183 -3.86 3.32 -1.28
N ARG A 184 -2.99 2.50 -1.87
CA ARG A 184 -2.78 2.46 -3.32
C ARG A 184 -4.05 2.08 -4.06
N LEU A 185 -4.75 1.03 -3.62
CA LEU A 185 -5.96 0.55 -4.26
C LEU A 185 -7.06 1.62 -4.24
N LEU A 186 -7.26 2.32 -3.11
CA LEU A 186 -8.22 3.42 -2.99
C LEU A 186 -7.89 4.58 -3.95
N ASP A 187 -6.61 4.90 -4.14
CA ASP A 187 -6.18 6.00 -5.03
C ASP A 187 -6.27 5.69 -6.52
N THR A 188 -6.35 4.41 -6.86
CA THR A 188 -6.18 3.92 -8.23
C THR A 188 -7.30 2.99 -8.69
N ILE A 189 -8.37 2.84 -7.90
CA ILE A 189 -9.45 1.86 -8.14
C ILE A 189 -10.10 1.95 -9.52
N ARG A 190 -10.13 3.15 -10.12
CA ARG A 190 -10.64 3.37 -11.49
C ARG A 190 -9.78 2.68 -12.56
N VAL A 191 -8.46 2.62 -12.34
CA VAL A 191 -7.47 1.95 -13.21
C VAL A 191 -7.47 0.44 -12.98
N HIS A 192 -7.79 0.01 -11.75
CA HIS A 192 -7.76 -1.39 -11.33
C HIS A 192 -8.95 -2.22 -11.85
N ARG A 193 -9.95 -1.57 -12.49
CA ARG A 193 -11.09 -2.30 -13.07
C ARG A 193 -10.69 -3.31 -14.16
N ALA A 194 -9.55 -3.08 -14.81
CA ALA A 194 -8.94 -4.01 -15.78
C ALA A 194 -8.38 -5.30 -15.15
N PHE A 195 -8.13 -5.31 -13.84
CA PHE A 195 -7.44 -6.39 -13.12
C PHE A 195 -8.31 -7.03 -12.02
N LEU A 196 -9.62 -6.75 -12.03
CA LEU A 196 -10.57 -7.17 -10.99
C LEU A 196 -10.65 -8.69 -10.79
N THR A 197 -10.32 -9.47 -11.81
CA THR A 197 -10.42 -10.94 -11.78
C THR A 197 -9.16 -11.61 -11.24
N ALA A 198 -8.02 -10.91 -11.18
CA ALA A 198 -6.79 -11.48 -10.66
C ALA A 198 -6.96 -11.84 -9.18
N VAL A 199 -6.64 -13.09 -8.84
CA VAL A 199 -6.70 -13.62 -7.48
C VAL A 199 -5.34 -13.49 -6.83
N HIS A 200 -5.33 -12.95 -5.62
CA HIS A 200 -4.17 -12.79 -4.77
C HIS A 200 -4.42 -13.41 -3.41
N THR A 201 -3.37 -13.96 -2.80
CA THR A 201 -3.39 -14.37 -1.40
C THR A 201 -3.11 -13.15 -0.53
N PHE A 202 -4.01 -12.90 0.41
CA PHE A 202 -3.89 -11.87 1.44
C PHE A 202 -3.70 -12.52 2.80
N VAL A 203 -3.05 -11.82 3.71
CA VAL A 203 -2.86 -12.27 5.09
C VAL A 203 -2.86 -11.09 6.04
N HIS A 204 -3.38 -11.28 7.25
CA HIS A 204 -3.32 -10.27 8.30
C HIS A 204 -1.91 -10.21 8.89
N VAL A 205 -1.37 -9.01 9.16
CA VAL A 205 -0.03 -8.83 9.76
C VAL A 205 0.17 -9.62 11.05
N ARG A 206 -0.83 -9.63 11.95
CA ARG A 206 -0.85 -10.45 13.17
C ARG A 206 -0.61 -11.95 12.92
N ASP A 207 -1.09 -12.51 11.82
CA ASP A 207 -0.90 -13.94 11.52
C ASP A 207 0.53 -14.21 11.05
N VAL A 208 1.15 -13.25 10.36
CA VAL A 208 2.58 -13.30 10.00
C VAL A 208 3.44 -13.25 11.26
N VAL A 209 3.11 -12.34 12.18
CA VAL A 209 3.79 -12.20 13.46
C VAL A 209 3.65 -13.47 14.29
N GLU A 210 2.42 -13.97 14.45
CA GLU A 210 2.15 -15.19 15.19
C GLU A 210 2.90 -16.39 14.59
N ALA A 211 2.95 -16.53 13.25
CA ALA A 211 3.72 -17.59 12.60
C ALA A 211 5.20 -17.54 12.97
N VAL A 212 5.83 -16.35 12.92
CA VAL A 212 7.24 -16.17 13.30
C VAL A 212 7.46 -16.50 14.77
N SER A 213 6.63 -15.96 15.66
CA SER A 213 6.71 -16.22 17.10
C SER A 213 6.54 -17.71 17.42
N ARG A 214 5.62 -18.39 16.73
CA ARG A 214 5.41 -19.84 16.83
C ARG A 214 6.64 -20.62 16.37
N ILE A 215 7.29 -20.24 15.27
CA ILE A 215 8.52 -20.89 14.79
C ILE A 215 9.66 -20.74 15.82
N LEU A 216 9.78 -19.57 16.45
CA LEU A 216 10.82 -19.29 17.44
C LEU A 216 10.58 -20.01 18.79
N SER A 217 9.32 -20.22 19.17
CA SER A 217 8.94 -20.77 20.48
C SER A 217 8.83 -22.31 20.52
N ARG A 218 9.40 -23.02 19.55
CA ARG A 218 9.28 -24.48 19.40
C ARG A 218 10.63 -25.09 19.02
N PRO A 219 10.76 -26.43 18.99
CA PRO A 219 11.89 -27.08 18.34
C PRO A 219 12.03 -26.54 16.91
N PHE A 220 13.16 -25.89 16.63
CA PHE A 220 13.32 -25.09 15.44
C PHE A 220 13.15 -25.97 14.18
N PRO A 221 12.18 -25.67 13.30
CA PRO A 221 11.89 -26.50 12.13
C PRO A 221 12.91 -26.21 11.02
N ASP A 222 14.17 -26.58 11.26
CA ASP A 222 15.27 -26.34 10.34
C ASP A 222 14.99 -26.93 8.95
N GLY A 223 15.41 -26.21 7.92
CA GLY A 223 15.23 -26.57 6.53
C GLY A 223 13.80 -26.44 6.01
N GLN A 224 12.89 -25.80 6.76
CA GLN A 224 11.48 -25.67 6.35
C GLN A 224 11.15 -24.34 5.68
N ARG A 225 10.17 -24.41 4.77
CA ARG A 225 9.48 -23.26 4.19
C ARG A 225 8.04 -23.25 4.68
N TYR A 226 7.53 -22.07 5.04
CA TYR A 226 6.13 -21.87 5.43
C TYR A 226 5.48 -20.77 4.60
N PHE A 227 4.39 -21.11 3.92
CA PHE A 227 3.52 -20.14 3.28
C PHE A 227 2.55 -19.56 4.31
N ILE A 228 2.69 -18.28 4.57
CA ILE A 228 1.80 -17.56 5.47
C ILE A 228 0.70 -16.92 4.60
N ALA A 229 -0.27 -17.76 4.26
CA ALA A 229 -1.24 -17.52 3.19
C ALA A 229 -2.67 -17.65 3.74
N GLY A 230 -3.30 -16.51 4.06
CA GLY A 230 -4.63 -16.45 4.65
C GLY A 230 -5.75 -16.73 3.64
N GLU A 231 -6.29 -15.69 3.01
CA GLU A 231 -7.39 -15.85 2.04
C GLU A 231 -6.95 -15.54 0.62
N CYS A 232 -7.40 -16.37 -0.34
CA CYS A 232 -7.29 -16.08 -1.77
C CYS A 232 -8.50 -15.27 -2.23
N LEU A 233 -8.30 -13.98 -2.51
CA LEU A 233 -9.35 -13.07 -2.96
C LEU A 233 -9.01 -12.45 -4.30
N SER A 234 -10.04 -12.24 -5.13
CA SER A 234 -9.89 -11.38 -6.30
C SER A 234 -9.82 -9.92 -5.89
N ILE A 235 -9.17 -9.07 -6.69
CA ILE A 235 -9.20 -7.62 -6.48
C ILE A 235 -10.64 -7.09 -6.45
N ARG A 236 -11.56 -7.70 -7.21
CA ARG A 236 -13.00 -7.39 -7.14
C ARG A 236 -13.57 -7.64 -5.74
N ARG A 237 -13.28 -8.80 -5.16
CA ARG A 237 -13.83 -9.16 -3.85
C ARG A 237 -13.22 -8.29 -2.76
N LEU A 238 -11.92 -8.01 -2.83
CA LEU A 238 -11.25 -7.09 -1.92
C LEU A 238 -11.84 -5.67 -2.02
N ALA A 239 -12.07 -5.16 -3.22
CA ALA A 239 -12.71 -3.86 -3.42
C ALA A 239 -14.13 -3.83 -2.83
N ALA A 240 -14.92 -4.90 -3.00
CA ALA A 240 -16.25 -4.99 -2.38
C ALA A 240 -16.18 -4.98 -0.85
N LEU A 241 -15.21 -5.67 -0.23
CA LEU A 241 -14.98 -5.63 1.22
C LEU A 241 -14.57 -4.24 1.71
N LEU A 242 -13.81 -3.50 0.90
CA LEU A 242 -13.45 -2.11 1.19
C LEU A 242 -14.67 -1.18 1.10
N GLU A 243 -15.52 -1.33 0.09
CA GLU A 243 -16.76 -0.55 -0.06
C GLU A 243 -17.69 -0.76 1.13
N THR A 244 -17.85 -1.99 1.61
CA THR A 244 -18.71 -2.30 2.76
C THR A 244 -18.16 -1.77 4.08
N SER A 245 -16.83 -1.61 4.20
CA SER A 245 -16.17 -1.26 5.46
C SER A 245 -15.81 0.22 5.60
N SER A 246 -15.86 1.02 4.52
CA SER A 246 -15.34 2.40 4.51
C SER A 246 -16.40 3.51 4.34
N ASP A 247 -17.69 3.15 4.20
CA ASP A 247 -18.80 4.02 3.76
C ASP A 247 -18.55 4.77 2.42
N ALA A 248 -17.41 4.51 1.77
CA ALA A 248 -17.03 5.15 0.53
C ALA A 248 -17.53 4.31 -0.66
N ARG A 249 -18.50 4.84 -1.41
CA ARG A 249 -18.82 4.29 -2.73
C ARG A 249 -17.63 4.51 -3.66
N LEU A 250 -16.81 3.49 -3.87
CA LEU A 250 -15.73 3.51 -4.85
C LEU A 250 -16.38 3.70 -6.24
N SER A 251 -16.09 4.83 -6.90
CA SER A 251 -16.92 5.27 -8.03
C SER A 251 -16.87 4.29 -9.20
N GLN A 252 -18.04 3.84 -9.67
CA GLN A 252 -18.22 2.79 -10.68
C GLN A 252 -17.95 3.20 -12.15
N GLY A 253 -17.01 4.12 -12.42
CA GLY A 253 -16.56 4.41 -13.80
C GLY A 253 -15.40 3.48 -14.19
N GLY A 254 -15.49 2.74 -15.31
CA GLY A 254 -14.46 1.79 -15.75
C GLY A 254 -13.77 2.20 -17.04
N VAL A 255 -12.50 1.81 -17.18
CA VAL A 255 -11.70 1.90 -18.41
C VAL A 255 -11.50 0.47 -18.91
N SER A 256 -11.65 0.22 -20.22
CA SER A 256 -11.48 -1.12 -20.78
C SER A 256 -10.04 -1.62 -20.60
N GLY A 257 -9.83 -2.93 -20.45
CA GLY A 257 -8.52 -3.53 -20.17
C GLY A 257 -7.43 -3.16 -21.18
N SER A 258 -7.81 -2.99 -22.45
CA SER A 258 -6.90 -2.56 -23.53
C SER A 258 -6.47 -1.09 -23.37
N ALA A 259 -7.40 -0.20 -23.00
CA ALA A 259 -7.09 1.20 -22.76
C ALA A 259 -6.27 1.40 -21.47
N ALA A 260 -6.50 0.59 -20.43
CA ALA A 260 -5.66 0.57 -19.24
C ALA A 260 -4.24 0.09 -19.53
N ARG A 261 -4.08 -0.91 -20.41
CA ARG A 261 -2.78 -1.38 -20.91
C ARG A 261 -2.04 -0.29 -21.67
N ILE A 262 -2.70 0.34 -22.64
CA ILE A 262 -2.08 1.38 -23.48
C ILE A 262 -1.71 2.59 -22.63
N ALA A 263 -2.61 3.04 -21.76
CA ALA A 263 -2.35 4.14 -20.84
C ALA A 263 -1.23 3.79 -19.86
N GLY A 264 -1.22 2.59 -19.27
CA GLY A 264 -0.18 2.13 -18.36
C GLY A 264 1.20 2.04 -19.00
N THR A 265 1.30 1.46 -20.20
CA THR A 265 2.58 1.32 -20.92
C THR A 265 3.09 2.66 -21.44
N ALA A 266 2.23 3.48 -22.05
CA ALA A 266 2.61 4.81 -22.54
C ALA A 266 3.00 5.74 -21.39
N PHE A 267 2.33 5.61 -20.24
CA PHE A 267 2.61 6.44 -19.07
C PHE A 267 3.86 6.00 -18.31
N ALA A 268 4.07 4.70 -18.11
CA ALA A 268 5.31 4.16 -17.53
C ALA A 268 6.53 4.56 -18.38
N ALA A 269 6.42 4.47 -19.70
CA ALA A 269 7.48 4.91 -20.62
C ALA A 269 7.78 6.41 -20.48
N VAL A 270 6.76 7.26 -20.35
CA VAL A 270 6.95 8.71 -20.13
C VAL A 270 7.56 9.01 -18.76
N THR A 271 7.20 8.29 -17.70
CA THR A 271 7.77 8.50 -16.36
C THR A 271 9.20 8.01 -16.24
N ASP A 272 9.54 6.90 -16.90
CA ASP A 272 10.89 6.35 -16.96
C ASP A 272 11.83 7.28 -17.76
N ILE A 273 11.35 7.85 -18.88
CA ILE A 273 12.10 8.86 -19.66
C ILE A 273 12.32 10.16 -18.86
N LEU A 274 11.36 10.55 -18.03
CA LEU A 274 11.43 11.79 -17.25
C LEU A 274 12.10 11.63 -15.87
N GLY A 275 12.52 10.42 -15.49
CA GLY A 275 13.13 10.15 -14.17
C GLY A 275 12.22 10.49 -12.98
N LYS A 276 10.90 10.58 -13.18
CA LYS A 276 9.93 10.98 -12.15
C LYS A 276 9.19 9.76 -11.61
N SER A 277 8.91 9.76 -10.31
CA SER A 277 8.11 8.72 -9.66
C SER A 277 6.78 8.51 -10.38
N PRO A 278 6.34 7.25 -10.61
CA PRO A 278 5.10 6.96 -11.31
C PRO A 278 3.92 7.58 -10.56
N PHE A 279 3.15 8.40 -11.29
CA PHE A 279 2.00 9.11 -10.74
C PHE A 279 1.03 8.12 -10.07
N ARG A 280 0.71 8.38 -8.79
CA ARG A 280 -0.15 7.56 -7.93
C ARG A 280 0.33 6.11 -7.71
N GLY A 281 1.63 5.84 -7.82
CA GLY A 281 2.21 4.54 -7.47
C GLY A 281 1.93 3.42 -8.48
N LEU A 282 1.55 3.77 -9.71
CA LEU A 282 1.24 2.85 -10.81
C LEU A 282 2.49 2.49 -11.62
N SER A 283 3.47 1.84 -10.99
CA SER A 283 4.64 1.36 -11.72
C SER A 283 4.31 0.16 -12.62
N ARG A 284 5.16 -0.10 -13.63
CA ARG A 284 5.05 -1.27 -14.50
C ARG A 284 5.04 -2.57 -13.69
N ASP A 285 5.93 -2.68 -12.72
CA ASP A 285 6.08 -3.84 -11.83
C ASP A 285 4.87 -4.07 -10.93
N TYR A 286 4.31 -2.99 -10.37
CA TYR A 286 3.10 -3.04 -9.57
C TYR A 286 1.91 -3.53 -10.40
N LEU A 287 1.72 -2.95 -11.59
CA LEU A 287 0.64 -3.33 -12.51
C LEU A 287 0.78 -4.77 -13.02
N ALA A 288 2.00 -5.21 -13.34
CA ALA A 288 2.25 -6.57 -13.77
C ALA A 288 1.94 -7.57 -12.65
N THR A 289 2.40 -7.29 -11.43
CA THR A 289 2.13 -8.13 -10.25
C THR A 289 0.64 -8.21 -9.98
N LEU A 290 -0.07 -7.07 -9.96
CA LEU A 290 -1.52 -7.01 -9.77
C LEU A 290 -2.30 -7.78 -10.82
N ARG A 291 -1.90 -7.69 -12.09
CA ARG A 291 -2.58 -8.35 -13.21
C ARG A 291 -2.48 -9.87 -13.13
N GLU A 292 -1.31 -10.39 -12.79
CA GLU A 292 -1.02 -11.81 -12.91
C GLU A 292 -1.57 -12.63 -11.74
N GLY A 293 -1.64 -12.02 -10.55
CA GLY A 293 -2.17 -12.68 -9.35
C GLY A 293 -1.26 -13.78 -8.82
N VAL A 294 -1.17 -13.91 -7.51
CA VAL A 294 -0.43 -15.01 -6.86
C VAL A 294 -1.34 -15.60 -5.80
N SER A 295 -1.75 -16.85 -5.97
CA SER A 295 -2.60 -17.59 -5.04
C SER A 295 -1.88 -18.82 -4.52
N ALA A 296 -1.74 -18.96 -3.21
CA ALA A 296 -1.09 -20.08 -2.55
C ALA A 296 -1.95 -20.66 -1.44
N ASP A 297 -1.70 -21.92 -1.10
CA ASP A 297 -2.28 -22.62 0.05
C ASP A 297 -1.42 -22.40 1.30
N GLY A 298 -2.01 -21.86 2.36
CA GLY A 298 -1.35 -21.67 3.67
C GLY A 298 -1.63 -22.76 4.68
N GLY A 299 -2.28 -23.86 4.27
CA GLY A 299 -2.75 -24.91 5.15
C GLY A 299 -1.64 -25.63 5.90
N ARG A 300 -0.43 -25.72 5.32
CA ARG A 300 0.73 -26.31 6.00
C ARG A 300 1.12 -25.50 7.23
N ALA A 301 1.30 -24.18 7.08
CA ALA A 301 1.60 -23.30 8.21
C ALA A 301 0.48 -23.34 9.26
N ALA A 302 -0.79 -23.35 8.85
CA ALA A 302 -1.92 -23.49 9.78
C ALA A 302 -1.84 -24.76 10.63
N ARG A 303 -1.62 -25.93 10.00
CA ARG A 303 -1.54 -27.22 10.68
C ARG A 303 -0.29 -27.39 11.52
N GLU A 304 0.88 -27.13 10.95
CA GLU A 304 2.15 -27.37 11.62
C GLU A 304 2.45 -26.30 12.67
N LEU A 305 2.17 -25.02 12.39
CA LEU A 305 2.41 -23.92 13.33
C LEU A 305 1.28 -23.74 14.35
N GLY A 306 0.11 -24.34 14.10
CA GLY A 306 -1.06 -24.18 14.97
C GLY A 306 -1.63 -22.76 14.92
N ILE A 307 -1.50 -22.07 13.79
CA ILE A 307 -2.04 -20.72 13.59
C ILE A 307 -3.42 -20.79 12.95
N THR A 308 -4.31 -19.90 13.37
CA THR A 308 -5.62 -19.71 12.73
C THR A 308 -5.59 -18.40 11.98
N TYR A 309 -5.80 -18.47 10.66
CA TYR A 309 -5.81 -17.26 9.84
C TYR A 309 -7.01 -16.38 10.15
N THR A 310 -6.73 -15.11 10.21
CA THR A 310 -7.69 -14.06 10.49
C THR A 310 -8.43 -13.68 9.23
N PRO A 311 -9.75 -13.51 9.28
CA PRO A 311 -10.50 -13.03 8.13
C PRO A 311 -9.95 -11.71 7.60
N ILE A 312 -9.77 -11.60 6.29
CA ILE A 312 -9.17 -10.42 5.66
C ILE A 312 -10.04 -9.17 5.81
N ALA A 313 -11.34 -9.34 6.01
CA ALA A 313 -12.23 -8.26 6.39
C ALA A 313 -11.77 -7.52 7.66
N GLN A 314 -11.23 -8.25 8.65
CA GLN A 314 -10.68 -7.64 9.86
C GLN A 314 -9.40 -6.84 9.56
N ALA A 315 -8.49 -7.39 8.74
CA ALA A 315 -7.26 -6.69 8.36
C ALA A 315 -7.56 -5.36 7.64
N ILE A 316 -8.58 -5.36 6.78
CA ILE A 316 -9.08 -4.15 6.11
C ILE A 316 -9.63 -3.15 7.14
N SER A 317 -10.44 -3.61 8.10
CA SER A 317 -11.00 -2.75 9.14
C SER A 317 -9.90 -2.07 9.97
N ASP A 318 -8.91 -2.84 10.42
CA ASP A 318 -7.79 -2.33 11.22
C ASP A 318 -6.95 -1.32 10.43
N GLU A 319 -6.75 -1.57 9.13
CA GLU A 319 -6.02 -0.68 8.24
C GLU A 319 -6.79 0.63 8.00
N LEU A 320 -8.11 0.56 7.77
CA LEU A 320 -8.96 1.75 7.62
C LEU A 320 -8.98 2.58 8.91
N GLN A 321 -9.15 1.96 10.08
CA GLN A 321 -9.13 2.66 11.36
C GLN A 321 -7.78 3.36 11.60
N SER A 322 -6.67 2.68 11.29
CA SER A 322 -5.33 3.26 11.33
C SER A 322 -5.15 4.42 10.33
N MET A 323 -5.78 4.37 9.16
CA MET A 323 -5.78 5.49 8.22
C MET A 323 -6.62 6.69 8.71
N GLU A 324 -7.72 6.43 9.43
CA GLU A 324 -8.54 7.50 10.05
C GLU A 324 -7.77 8.20 11.16
N SER A 325 -7.15 7.45 12.08
CA SER A 325 -6.39 8.01 13.20
C SER A 325 -5.17 8.82 12.76
N ARG A 326 -4.55 8.45 11.63
CA ARG A 326 -3.45 9.21 10.99
C ARG A 326 -3.93 10.43 10.18
N GLY A 327 -5.24 10.70 10.13
CA GLY A 327 -5.84 11.79 9.34
C GLY A 327 -5.84 11.57 7.82
N HIS A 328 -5.39 10.41 7.34
CA HIS A 328 -5.24 10.09 5.92
C HIS A 328 -6.59 9.91 5.21
N LEU A 329 -7.59 9.38 5.92
CA LEU A 329 -8.98 9.28 5.42
C LEU A 329 -9.76 10.59 5.58
N ALA A 330 -9.46 11.40 6.59
CA ALA A 330 -10.09 12.71 6.79
C ALA A 330 -9.79 13.67 5.62
N ASP A 331 -8.58 13.60 5.05
CA ASP A 331 -8.18 14.41 3.90
C ASP A 331 -8.85 13.94 2.59
N LYS A 332 -9.08 12.63 2.45
CA LYS A 332 -9.81 12.05 1.29
C LYS A 332 -11.34 12.22 1.39
N ARG A 333 -11.91 12.21 2.61
CA ARG A 333 -13.32 12.57 2.90
C ARG A 333 -13.58 14.08 2.83
N ARG A 334 -12.54 14.93 2.93
CA ARG A 334 -12.62 16.40 2.79
C ARG A 334 -12.96 16.88 1.38
N ALA A 335 -13.01 16.00 0.37
CA ALA A 335 -13.82 16.22 -0.83
C ALA A 335 -15.32 16.17 -0.48
N ARG A 336 -15.77 17.13 0.36
CA ARG A 336 -17.14 17.25 0.85
C ARG A 336 -18.10 17.50 -0.31
N ARG A 337 -19.13 16.66 -0.42
CA ARG A 337 -20.36 17.00 -1.16
C ARG A 337 -21.10 18.08 -0.35
N TYR A 338 -21.16 19.30 -0.86
CA TYR A 338 -22.08 20.31 -0.32
C TYR A 338 -23.34 20.28 -1.20
N PRO A 339 -24.48 19.73 -0.73
CA PRO A 339 -25.73 19.89 -1.45
C PRO A 339 -26.17 21.36 -1.30
N MET A 340 -25.80 22.19 -2.27
CA MET A 340 -26.23 23.58 -2.37
C MET A 340 -26.97 23.77 -3.70
N MET A 341 -28.21 24.24 -3.60
CA MET A 341 -28.93 24.83 -4.74
C MET A 341 -28.24 26.13 -5.11
N LEU A 342 -27.75 26.23 -6.34
CA LEU A 342 -27.04 27.42 -6.81
C LEU A 342 -27.67 27.86 -8.12
N GLU A 343 -28.04 29.13 -8.22
CA GLU A 343 -28.55 29.68 -9.46
C GLU A 343 -27.40 30.07 -10.39
N ILE A 344 -27.14 29.23 -11.39
CA ILE A 344 -25.98 29.38 -12.27
C ILE A 344 -26.35 30.26 -13.46
N VAL A 345 -26.09 31.56 -13.34
CA VAL A 345 -26.18 32.47 -14.48
C VAL A 345 -24.94 32.29 -15.35
N TYR A 346 -25.11 31.75 -16.56
CA TYR A 346 -24.04 31.52 -17.52
C TYR A 346 -23.98 32.63 -18.58
N LYS A 347 -22.75 33.08 -18.87
CA LYS A 347 -22.43 33.87 -20.06
C LYS A 347 -21.37 33.12 -20.87
N ALA A 348 -21.77 32.50 -21.98
CA ALA A 348 -20.82 32.12 -23.04
C ALA A 348 -20.42 33.38 -23.79
N GLN A 349 -19.27 33.41 -24.46
CA GLN A 349 -19.10 34.34 -25.58
C GLN A 349 -20.24 34.10 -26.59
N GLY A 350 -21.21 35.02 -26.63
CA GLY A 350 -22.34 35.03 -27.55
C GLY A 350 -23.65 34.38 -27.05
N ASP A 351 -23.76 33.93 -25.80
CA ASP A 351 -24.99 33.30 -25.29
C ASP A 351 -25.21 33.66 -23.80
N ASP A 352 -26.15 34.57 -23.54
CA ASP A 352 -26.52 35.06 -22.20
C ASP A 352 -27.76 34.28 -21.71
N THR A 353 -27.57 33.02 -21.32
CA THR A 353 -28.64 32.17 -20.79
C THR A 353 -28.42 31.82 -19.32
N SER A 354 -29.35 32.25 -18.45
CA SER A 354 -29.42 31.81 -17.05
C SER A 354 -30.07 30.43 -16.94
N MET A 355 -29.53 29.53 -16.12
CA MET A 355 -30.18 28.25 -15.85
C MET A 355 -29.85 27.70 -14.46
N PRO A 356 -30.80 27.01 -13.80
CA PRO A 356 -30.53 26.36 -12.53
C PRO A 356 -29.56 25.18 -12.68
N GLY A 357 -28.61 25.05 -11.75
CA GLY A 357 -27.66 23.94 -11.72
C GLY A 357 -27.29 23.55 -10.29
N TYR A 358 -26.69 22.38 -10.13
CA TYR A 358 -26.36 21.84 -8.82
C TYR A 358 -24.85 21.63 -8.70
N VAL A 359 -24.23 22.20 -7.67
CA VAL A 359 -22.85 21.84 -7.30
C VAL A 359 -22.90 20.55 -6.49
N ILE A 360 -22.15 19.54 -6.93
CA ILE A 360 -22.02 18.28 -6.18
C ILE A 360 -20.66 18.14 -5.51
N ASN A 361 -19.66 18.93 -5.92
CA ASN A 361 -18.31 18.89 -5.36
C ASN A 361 -17.61 20.24 -5.59
N ILE A 362 -16.95 20.76 -4.55
CA ILE A 362 -16.12 21.96 -4.61
C ILE A 362 -14.81 21.72 -3.83
N SER A 363 -13.68 22.02 -4.45
CA SER A 363 -12.34 22.00 -3.85
C SER A 363 -11.58 23.27 -4.22
N GLU A 364 -10.41 23.46 -3.61
CA GLU A 364 -9.49 24.53 -4.02
C GLU A 364 -8.97 24.39 -5.46
N SER A 365 -9.13 23.21 -6.05
CA SER A 365 -8.66 22.84 -7.40
C SER A 365 -9.77 22.72 -8.44
N GLY A 366 -11.04 22.96 -8.09
CA GLY A 366 -12.14 22.96 -9.05
C GLY A 366 -13.52 22.64 -8.46
N MET A 367 -14.54 22.68 -9.33
CA MET A 367 -15.93 22.41 -8.96
C MET A 367 -16.60 21.51 -9.99
N PHE A 368 -17.47 20.62 -9.53
CA PHE A 368 -18.30 19.79 -10.41
C PHE A 368 -19.76 20.24 -10.35
N LEU A 369 -20.32 20.49 -11.53
CA LEU A 369 -21.68 20.97 -11.74
C LEU A 369 -22.51 19.93 -12.48
N ILE A 370 -23.74 19.75 -12.05
CA ILE A 370 -24.79 19.07 -12.82
C ILE A 370 -25.64 20.16 -13.47
N THR A 371 -25.70 20.14 -14.80
CA THR A 371 -26.47 21.06 -15.64
C THR A 371 -27.38 20.28 -16.58
N ARG A 372 -28.55 20.82 -16.93
CA ARG A 372 -29.52 20.15 -17.81
C ARG A 372 -29.10 20.11 -19.29
N LYS A 373 -28.08 20.88 -19.70
CA LYS A 373 -27.48 20.83 -21.04
C LYS A 373 -26.01 20.38 -20.96
N PRO A 374 -25.55 19.48 -21.86
CA PRO A 374 -24.13 19.15 -22.00
C PRO A 374 -23.38 20.27 -22.73
N TYR A 375 -22.17 20.61 -22.27
CA TYR A 375 -21.35 21.67 -22.87
C TYR A 375 -20.06 21.14 -23.47
N ALA A 376 -19.50 21.86 -24.45
CA ALA A 376 -18.22 21.48 -25.05
C ALA A 376 -17.05 21.78 -24.09
N LYS A 377 -16.11 20.82 -24.01
CA LYS A 377 -14.82 20.99 -23.32
C LYS A 377 -14.09 22.22 -23.87
N GLY A 378 -13.50 23.01 -22.98
CA GLY A 378 -12.63 24.14 -23.35
C GLY A 378 -13.27 25.52 -23.28
N ARG A 379 -14.60 25.64 -23.16
CA ARG A 379 -15.28 26.92 -22.96
C ARG A 379 -15.10 27.46 -21.53
N TYR A 380 -15.14 28.78 -21.39
CA TYR A 380 -15.18 29.45 -20.09
C TYR A 380 -16.63 29.64 -19.66
N ILE A 381 -16.87 29.40 -18.37
CA ILE A 381 -18.16 29.53 -17.71
C ILE A 381 -17.99 30.54 -16.59
N SER A 382 -18.82 31.58 -16.59
CA SER A 382 -19.09 32.39 -15.40
C SER A 382 -20.29 31.77 -14.68
N ALA A 383 -20.23 31.62 -13.36
CA ALA A 383 -21.32 31.14 -12.53
C ALA A 383 -21.54 32.11 -11.38
N ASN A 384 -22.79 32.53 -11.16
CA ASN A 384 -23.18 33.14 -9.90
C ASN A 384 -23.52 32.03 -8.90
N LEU A 385 -23.00 32.12 -7.69
CA LEU A 385 -23.19 31.15 -6.62
C LEU A 385 -23.92 31.86 -5.50
N SER A 386 -25.19 31.54 -5.29
CA SER A 386 -26.01 32.10 -4.20
C SER A 386 -26.02 31.18 -2.97
N GLY A 387 -25.63 31.68 -1.80
CA GLY A 387 -25.74 30.94 -0.54
C GLY A 387 -27.21 30.76 -0.08
N LYS A 388 -27.44 29.99 1.00
CA LYS A 388 -28.77 29.87 1.63
C LYS A 388 -29.29 31.20 2.23
N ASN A 389 -28.40 32.17 2.44
CA ASN A 389 -28.75 33.50 2.94
C ASN A 389 -29.06 34.43 1.76
N PRO A 390 -30.21 35.13 1.77
CA PRO A 390 -30.53 36.14 0.75
C PRO A 390 -29.41 37.19 0.66
N GLY A 391 -28.84 37.40 -0.52
CA GLY A 391 -27.83 38.44 -0.78
C GLY A 391 -26.36 38.01 -0.84
N GLU A 392 -26.01 36.77 -0.48
CA GLU A 392 -24.64 36.26 -0.69
C GLU A 392 -24.47 35.72 -2.11
N PHE A 393 -23.78 36.45 -2.99
CA PHE A 393 -23.45 36.03 -4.35
C PHE A 393 -21.94 35.94 -4.57
N PHE A 394 -21.47 34.86 -5.22
CA PHE A 394 -20.09 34.74 -5.67
C PHE A 394 -20.05 34.51 -7.17
N MET A 395 -19.39 35.39 -7.92
CA MET A 395 -19.14 35.18 -9.35
C MET A 395 -17.85 34.40 -9.52
N ALA A 396 -17.92 33.22 -10.13
CA ALA A 396 -16.78 32.35 -10.36
C ALA A 396 -16.58 32.15 -11.87
N ARG A 397 -15.37 32.37 -12.39
CA ARG A 397 -15.01 32.08 -13.79
C ARG A 397 -14.07 30.89 -13.89
N GLY A 398 -14.46 29.87 -14.64
CA GLY A 398 -13.65 28.67 -14.81
C GLY A 398 -13.79 28.04 -16.19
N ARG A 399 -12.83 27.19 -16.55
CA ARG A 399 -12.78 26.50 -17.84
C ARG A 399 -13.40 25.10 -17.71
N VAL A 400 -14.27 24.72 -18.65
CA VAL A 400 -14.79 23.36 -18.72
C VAL A 400 -13.65 22.40 -19.08
N VAL A 401 -13.18 21.64 -18.11
CA VAL A 401 -12.13 20.63 -18.32
C VAL A 401 -12.71 19.28 -18.73
N ARG A 402 -13.99 19.04 -18.39
CA ARG A 402 -14.70 17.81 -18.75
C ARG A 402 -16.19 18.08 -18.85
N ALA A 403 -16.84 17.45 -19.83
CA ALA A 403 -18.29 17.45 -19.96
C ALA A 403 -18.80 16.02 -20.19
N THR A 404 -19.94 15.71 -19.60
CA THR A 404 -20.65 14.44 -19.75
C THR A 404 -22.16 14.72 -19.92
N PRO A 405 -22.96 13.74 -20.35
CA PRO A 405 -24.41 13.90 -20.42
C PRO A 405 -25.07 14.27 -19.07
N GLY A 406 -24.40 13.99 -17.95
CA GLY A 406 -24.89 14.27 -16.60
C GLY A 406 -24.24 15.46 -15.90
N GLY A 407 -23.40 16.25 -16.58
CA GLY A 407 -22.80 17.44 -15.97
C GLY A 407 -21.45 17.87 -16.56
N VAL A 408 -20.88 18.91 -15.97
CA VAL A 408 -19.60 19.51 -16.37
C VAL A 408 -18.67 19.70 -15.18
N ALA A 409 -17.40 19.35 -15.36
CA ALA A 409 -16.34 19.69 -14.42
C ALA A 409 -15.67 20.97 -14.89
N ILE A 410 -15.54 21.92 -13.97
CA ILE A 410 -14.98 23.23 -14.22
C ILE A 410 -13.75 23.43 -13.35
N ASP A 411 -12.65 23.76 -14.00
CA ASP A 411 -11.42 24.19 -13.36
C ASP A 411 -11.46 25.71 -13.18
N PHE A 412 -11.46 26.14 -11.93
CA PHE A 412 -11.33 27.55 -11.57
C PHE A 412 -9.85 27.81 -11.34
N THR A 413 -9.19 28.36 -12.36
CA THR A 413 -7.77 28.68 -12.26
C THR A 413 -7.54 29.62 -11.07
N HIS A 414 -6.57 29.27 -10.22
CA HIS A 414 -6.20 29.75 -8.87
C HIS A 414 -6.29 31.26 -8.48
N ARG A 415 -6.76 32.15 -9.35
CA ARG A 415 -6.73 33.61 -9.15
C ARG A 415 -7.92 34.20 -8.42
N ASP A 416 -9.02 33.46 -8.24
CA ASP A 416 -10.21 34.01 -7.57
C ASP A 416 -10.16 33.79 -6.06
N ARG A 417 -9.91 34.87 -5.31
CA ARG A 417 -9.83 34.87 -3.84
C ARG A 417 -11.18 34.46 -3.21
N SER A 418 -12.28 34.73 -3.91
CA SER A 418 -13.66 34.47 -3.47
C SER A 418 -13.98 32.98 -3.30
N ILE A 419 -13.45 32.10 -4.16
CA ILE A 419 -13.67 30.64 -4.07
C ILE A 419 -12.88 30.04 -2.91
N ARG A 420 -11.64 30.51 -2.69
CA ARG A 420 -10.85 30.10 -1.52
C ARG A 420 -11.54 30.50 -0.22
N ASP A 421 -12.12 31.69 -0.16
CA ASP A 421 -12.88 32.14 1.00
C ASP A 421 -14.20 31.37 1.17
N LEU A 422 -14.88 31.00 0.07
CA LEU A 422 -16.05 30.13 0.10
C LEU A 422 -15.70 28.72 0.61
N VAL A 423 -14.66 28.07 0.07
CA VAL A 423 -14.18 26.75 0.52
C VAL A 423 -13.76 26.81 2.00
N ARG A 424 -13.09 27.89 2.42
CA ARG A 424 -12.69 28.11 3.81
C ARG A 424 -13.90 28.36 4.73
N LYS A 425 -14.92 29.13 4.31
CA LYS A 425 -16.18 29.32 5.05
C LYS A 425 -16.96 28.01 5.18
N LEU A 426 -17.05 27.24 4.10
CA LEU A 426 -17.73 25.94 4.06
C LEU A 426 -17.01 24.90 4.93
N GLY A 427 -15.67 24.91 4.95
CA GLY A 427 -14.84 24.05 5.81
C GLY A 427 -14.94 24.35 7.31
N LYS A 428 -15.43 25.54 7.70
CA LYS A 428 -15.55 25.98 9.10
C LYS A 428 -16.89 25.70 9.77
N ARG A 429 -17.93 25.23 9.07
CA ARG A 429 -19.20 24.85 9.75
C ARG A 429 -19.10 23.46 10.37
N PRO A 430 -19.32 23.30 11.70
CA PRO A 430 -19.57 22.01 12.29
C PRO A 430 -20.93 21.48 11.80
N SER A 431 -20.99 20.18 11.60
CA SER A 431 -22.23 19.44 11.40
C SER A 431 -23.13 19.62 12.63
N SER A 432 -24.21 20.39 12.51
CA SER A 432 -25.39 20.16 13.33
C SER A 432 -26.33 19.27 12.52
N PRO A 433 -26.81 18.14 13.06
CA PRO A 433 -28.01 17.53 12.54
C PRO A 433 -29.15 18.50 12.86
N ALA A 434 -29.76 19.09 11.84
CA ALA A 434 -31.03 19.79 12.03
C ALA A 434 -32.12 18.70 12.05
N THR A 435 -32.68 18.49 13.23
CA THR A 435 -34.02 17.98 13.43
C THR A 435 -35.02 18.75 12.58
N ALA A 436 -35.76 18.02 11.74
CA ALA A 436 -37.18 18.21 11.42
C ALA A 436 -37.64 16.97 10.66
#